data_AF-A0A9L0TRI7-F1
#
_entry.id   AF-A0A9L0TRI7-F1
#
_cell.length_a   1.000
_cell.length_b   1.000
_cell.length_c   1.000
_cell.angle_alpha   90.00
_cell.angle_beta   90.00
_cell.angle_gamma   90.00
#
_symmetry.space_group_name_H-M   'P 1'
#
loop_
_entity.id
_entity.type
_entity.pdbx_description
1 polymer ?
#
loop_
_entity_poly.entity_id
_entity_poly.type
_entity_poly.pdbx_seq_one_letter_code
_entity_poly.pdbx_strand_id
1 'polypeptide(L)'
;AWNTPIAFSLRECLLPFWPQLPCYFLQRVFPSCISAGLPKTEANWQDVISDLKRIEDLIQSIHVDATLYTESDAHPNCKVTAMKCFLLELHVILHESRNEDIKETVENLIILANSSLSSNGNVTESGCKECEELEEKNIKEFLQSFVHIVQMFINLP
;
A
#
# COMPACT_ATOMS: atom_id res chain seq x y z
N ALA A 1 13.38 26.28 21.77
CA ALA A 1 12.01 26.05 22.24
C ALA A 1 11.09 25.93 21.03
N TRP A 2 10.86 24.70 20.57
CA TRP A 2 9.76 24.35 19.67
C TRP A 2 9.31 22.95 20.06
N ASN A 3 8.27 22.92 20.90
CA ASN A 3 7.40 21.76 21.10
C ASN A 3 6.28 21.90 20.06
N THR A 4 6.08 20.89 19.22
CA THR A 4 4.75 20.45 18.77
C THR A 4 4.86 19.04 18.18
N PRO A 5 4.05 18.07 18.65
CA PRO A 5 3.95 16.75 18.07
C PRO A 5 3.08 16.79 16.80
N ILE A 6 3.52 16.11 15.74
CA ILE A 6 2.69 15.92 14.54
C ILE A 6 1.67 14.84 14.88
N ALA A 7 0.53 15.27 15.43
CA ALA A 7 -0.70 14.50 15.45
C ALA A 7 -1.42 14.78 14.13
N PHE A 8 -1.42 13.84 13.18
CA PHE A 8 -2.30 13.94 12.02
C PHE A 8 -3.71 13.50 12.43
N SER A 9 -4.53 14.51 12.71
CA SER A 9 -5.98 14.44 12.87
C SER A 9 -6.64 13.98 11.57
N LEU A 10 -6.96 12.68 11.47
CA LEU A 10 -7.89 12.12 10.49
C LEU A 10 -9.33 12.50 10.84
N ARG A 11 -9.73 13.73 10.48
CA ARG A 11 -11.15 14.12 10.54
C ARG A 11 -11.50 15.18 9.50
N GLU A 12 -11.56 14.77 8.24
CA GLU A 12 -12.39 15.41 7.19
C GLU A 12 -12.80 14.32 6.18
N CYS A 13 -13.65 13.38 6.60
CA CYS A 13 -14.49 12.60 5.70
C CYS A 13 -15.85 13.30 5.59
N LEU A 14 -16.06 14.07 4.53
CA LEU A 14 -17.39 14.45 4.04
C LEU A 14 -17.42 14.32 2.51
N LEU A 15 -17.84 13.15 2.06
CA LEU A 15 -18.57 12.95 0.79
C LEU A 15 -20.01 13.50 0.99
N PRO A 16 -20.76 13.95 -0.06
CA PRO A 16 -21.40 12.94 -0.94
C PRO A 16 -21.74 13.37 -2.39
N PHE A 17 -21.98 12.34 -3.24
CA PHE A 17 -23.01 12.29 -4.31
C PHE A 17 -22.81 13.21 -5.56
N TRP A 18 -23.01 12.84 -6.83
CA TRP A 18 -23.68 11.73 -7.51
C TRP A 18 -23.30 11.76 -9.05
N PRO A 19 -23.98 11.08 -10.00
CA PRO A 19 -23.38 10.31 -11.09
C PRO A 19 -23.66 10.94 -12.49
N GLN A 20 -23.39 10.20 -13.58
CA GLN A 20 -23.87 10.45 -14.94
C GLN A 20 -23.63 11.85 -15.54
N LEU A 21 -22.84 11.92 -16.62
CA LEU A 21 -23.31 12.36 -17.94
C LEU A 21 -22.17 12.22 -18.98
N PRO A 22 -22.51 12.09 -20.27
CA PRO A 22 -21.72 11.40 -21.27
C PRO A 22 -20.69 12.30 -21.95
N CYS A 23 -19.56 11.71 -22.31
CA CYS A 23 -18.60 12.33 -23.23
C CYS A 23 -19.17 12.36 -24.65
N TYR A 24 -19.98 13.36 -24.98
CA TYR A 24 -20.26 13.74 -26.36
C TYR A 24 -19.80 15.17 -26.62
N PHE A 25 -18.96 15.30 -27.64
CA PHE A 25 -18.70 16.49 -28.45
C PHE A 25 -17.97 17.68 -27.80
N LEU A 26 -16.69 17.83 -28.15
CA LEU A 26 -16.28 18.90 -29.06
C LEU A 26 -14.97 18.56 -29.78
N GLN A 27 -15.05 18.68 -31.09
CA GLN A 27 -14.08 18.30 -32.10
C GLN A 27 -12.91 19.28 -32.17
N ARG A 28 -11.68 18.82 -31.86
CA ARG A 28 -10.43 19.29 -32.48
C ARG A 28 -9.32 18.24 -32.32
N VAL A 29 -8.69 17.96 -33.45
CA VAL A 29 -7.69 16.92 -33.68
C VAL A 29 -6.42 17.19 -32.87
N PHE A 30 -6.05 16.25 -32.00
CA PHE A 30 -4.67 16.02 -31.56
C PHE A 30 -4.42 14.50 -31.65
N PRO A 31 -3.50 14.03 -32.51
CA PRO A 31 -3.34 12.60 -32.78
C PRO A 31 -2.31 12.00 -31.82
N SER A 32 -2.71 11.74 -30.56
CA SER A 32 -1.98 10.83 -29.66
C SER A 32 -2.70 10.69 -28.33
N CYS A 33 -3.87 10.05 -28.33
CA CYS A 33 -4.25 9.26 -27.16
C CYS A 33 -3.43 7.97 -27.23
N ILE A 34 -2.16 8.02 -26.79
CA ILE A 34 -1.59 6.82 -26.22
C ILE A 34 -2.38 6.67 -24.92
N SER A 35 -3.48 5.93 -24.98
CA SER A 35 -3.89 5.19 -23.80
C SER A 35 -2.65 4.38 -23.46
N ALA A 36 -1.87 4.86 -22.49
CA ALA A 36 -1.05 3.97 -21.70
C ALA A 36 -2.07 3.03 -21.08
N GLY A 37 -2.36 1.94 -21.80
CA GLY A 37 -3.02 0.81 -21.21
C GLY A 37 -2.08 0.45 -20.09
N LEU A 38 -2.46 0.78 -18.85
CA LEU A 38 -1.91 0.07 -17.71
C LEU A 38 -1.99 -1.39 -18.13
N PRO A 39 -0.87 -2.13 -18.19
CA PRO A 39 -0.97 -3.55 -18.36
C PRO A 39 -1.93 -4.00 -17.28
N LYS A 40 -3.06 -4.58 -17.68
CA LYS A 40 -3.92 -5.31 -16.77
C LYS A 40 -3.13 -6.56 -16.40
N THR A 41 -2.10 -6.39 -15.59
CA THR A 41 -1.54 -7.47 -14.81
C THR A 41 -2.64 -7.83 -13.83
N GLU A 42 -3.19 -9.02 -14.04
CA GLU A 42 -4.07 -9.66 -13.09
C GLU A 42 -3.39 -9.61 -11.71
N ALA A 43 -4.07 -9.01 -10.73
CA ALA A 43 -3.47 -8.67 -9.45
C ALA A 43 -3.01 -9.93 -8.71
N ASN A 44 -1.70 -10.18 -8.72
CA ASN A 44 -1.12 -11.40 -8.19
C ASN A 44 -0.24 -11.08 -6.98
N TRP A 45 -0.52 -11.73 -5.86
CA TRP A 45 0.27 -11.62 -4.64
C TRP A 45 1.73 -12.07 -4.81
N GLN A 46 2.05 -12.86 -5.84
CA GLN A 46 3.44 -13.16 -6.19
C GLN A 46 4.21 -11.94 -6.71
N ASP A 47 3.56 -11.06 -7.46
CA ASP A 47 4.17 -9.82 -7.94
C ASP A 47 4.45 -8.88 -6.77
N VAL A 48 3.55 -8.83 -5.78
CA VAL A 48 3.76 -8.11 -4.52
C VAL A 48 5.02 -8.61 -3.78
N ILE A 49 5.24 -9.93 -3.71
CA ILE A 49 6.46 -10.50 -3.10
C ILE A 49 7.71 -10.08 -3.89
N SER A 50 7.63 -10.04 -5.22
CA SER A 50 8.74 -9.60 -6.07
C SER A 50 9.10 -8.13 -5.81
N ASP A 51 8.09 -7.27 -5.72
CA ASP A 51 8.27 -5.84 -5.43
C ASP A 51 8.85 -5.61 -4.04
N LEU A 52 8.40 -6.37 -3.02
CA LEU A 52 8.97 -6.31 -1.67
C LEU A 52 10.47 -6.64 -1.65
N LYS A 53 10.91 -7.66 -2.39
CA LYS A 53 12.33 -8.02 -2.50
C LYS A 53 13.13 -6.93 -3.21
N ARG A 54 12.58 -6.35 -4.28
CA ARG A 54 13.21 -5.22 -4.98
C ARG A 54 13.37 -4.02 -4.05
N ILE A 55 12.38 -3.74 -3.22
CA ILE A 55 12.46 -2.68 -2.20
C ILE A 55 13.55 -2.99 -1.18
N GLU A 56 13.65 -4.23 -0.69
CA GLU A 56 14.71 -4.66 0.23
C GLU A 56 16.11 -4.41 -0.36
N ASP A 57 16.34 -4.81 -1.62
CA ASP A 57 17.61 -4.63 -2.31
C ASP A 57 17.96 -3.15 -2.53
N LEU A 58 16.98 -2.32 -2.91
CA LEU A 58 17.18 -0.88 -3.12
C LEU A 58 17.50 -0.16 -1.80
N ILE A 59 16.80 -0.49 -0.71
CA ILE A 59 17.01 0.13 0.60
C ILE A 59 18.38 -0.27 1.19
N GLN A 60 18.95 -1.42 0.88
CA GLN A 60 20.32 -1.73 1.31
C GLN A 60 21.35 -0.69 0.83
N SER A 61 21.07 -0.01 -0.28
CA SER A 61 21.93 1.06 -0.81
C SER A 61 21.62 2.45 -0.24
N ILE A 62 20.48 2.62 0.43
CA ILE A 62 19.97 3.89 0.96
C ILE A 62 19.75 3.72 2.47
N HIS A 63 20.55 4.40 3.28
CA HIS A 63 20.42 4.32 4.74
C HIS A 63 19.12 5.02 5.19
N VAL A 64 18.04 4.25 5.33
CA VAL A 64 16.76 4.69 5.90
C VAL A 64 16.64 4.12 7.30
N ASP A 65 16.77 4.97 8.30
CA ASP A 65 16.76 4.59 9.73
C ASP A 65 15.35 4.73 10.34
N ALA A 66 14.32 4.33 9.60
CA ALA A 66 12.94 4.39 10.06
C ALA A 66 12.55 3.13 10.85
N THR A 67 11.73 3.33 11.88
CA THR A 67 10.98 2.28 12.56
C THR A 67 9.52 2.33 12.10
N LEU A 68 8.93 1.17 11.85
CA LEU A 68 7.64 1.03 11.16
C LEU A 68 6.73 0.11 11.97
N TYR A 69 5.44 0.46 12.05
CA TYR A 69 4.45 -0.38 12.71
C TYR A 69 4.32 -1.73 12.00
N THR A 70 4.60 -2.82 12.72
CA THR A 70 4.75 -4.15 12.13
C THR A 70 3.91 -5.17 12.88
N GLU A 71 2.96 -5.80 12.18
CA GLU A 71 2.24 -6.97 12.70
C GLU A 71 3.00 -8.25 12.33
N SER A 72 3.56 -8.93 13.33
CA SER A 72 4.32 -10.18 13.11
C SER A 72 3.51 -11.45 13.33
N ASP A 73 2.38 -11.40 14.05
CA ASP A 73 1.52 -12.55 14.35
C ASP A 73 0.07 -12.22 14.00
N ALA A 74 -0.15 -11.85 12.74
CA ALA A 74 -1.46 -11.46 12.25
C ALA A 74 -2.46 -12.61 12.37
N HIS A 75 -3.49 -12.42 13.19
CA HIS A 75 -4.60 -13.37 13.26
C HIS A 75 -5.33 -13.43 11.89
N PRO A 76 -5.75 -14.61 11.39
CA PRO A 76 -6.38 -14.73 10.07
C PRO A 76 -7.63 -13.86 9.85
N ASN A 77 -8.35 -13.53 10.94
CA ASN A 77 -9.53 -12.65 10.93
C ASN A 77 -9.19 -11.15 10.87
N CYS A 78 -7.91 -10.78 10.95
CA CYS A 78 -7.41 -9.41 10.93
C CYS A 78 -6.40 -9.18 9.79
N LYS A 79 -6.30 -10.14 8.86
CA LYS A 79 -5.30 -10.10 7.79
C LYS A 79 -5.50 -8.92 6.83
N VAL A 80 -6.75 -8.50 6.58
CA VAL A 80 -7.04 -7.35 5.70
C VAL A 80 -6.65 -6.05 6.39
N THR A 81 -6.95 -5.94 7.68
CA THR A 81 -6.58 -4.78 8.51
C THR A 81 -5.07 -4.66 8.63
N ALA A 82 -4.39 -5.76 8.98
CA ALA A 82 -2.93 -5.79 9.05
C ALA A 82 -2.28 -5.46 7.70
N MET A 83 -2.80 -5.99 6.58
CA MET A 83 -2.30 -5.63 5.25
C MET A 83 -2.43 -4.12 4.96
N LYS A 84 -3.54 -3.49 5.36
CA LYS A 84 -3.69 -2.03 5.21
C LYS A 84 -2.67 -1.26 6.04
N CYS A 85 -2.36 -1.71 7.26
CA CYS A 85 -1.28 -1.11 8.06
C CYS A 85 0.07 -1.21 7.34
N PHE A 86 0.42 -2.38 6.80
CA PHE A 86 1.64 -2.54 6.01
C PHE A 86 1.70 -1.59 4.80
N LEU A 87 0.60 -1.39 4.08
CA LEU A 87 0.56 -0.44 2.96
C LEU A 87 0.72 1.03 3.40
N LEU A 88 0.17 1.40 4.56
CA LEU A 88 0.34 2.75 5.12
C LEU A 88 1.79 3.00 5.51
N GLU A 89 2.44 2.05 6.19
CA GLU A 89 3.84 2.17 6.60
C GLU A 89 4.80 2.17 5.39
N LEU A 90 4.42 1.55 4.28
CA LEU A 90 5.18 1.61 3.04
C LEU A 90 5.28 3.04 2.48
N HIS A 91 4.30 3.91 2.76
CA HIS A 91 4.40 5.33 2.41
C HIS A 91 5.48 6.07 3.21
N VAL A 92 5.79 5.62 4.42
CA VAL A 92 6.92 6.17 5.21
C VAL A 92 8.24 5.86 4.50
N ILE A 93 8.43 4.61 4.07
CA ILE A 93 9.61 4.21 3.26
C ILE A 93 9.74 5.07 1.99
N LEU A 94 8.62 5.28 1.28
CA LEU A 94 8.57 6.14 0.12
C LEU A 94 9.03 7.57 0.43
N HIS A 95 8.53 8.15 1.53
CA HIS A 95 8.83 9.53 1.90
C HIS A 95 10.30 9.72 2.31
N GLU A 96 10.82 8.77 3.10
CA GLU A 96 12.16 8.86 3.66
C GLU A 96 13.26 8.50 2.64
N SER A 97 13.00 7.56 1.72
CA SER A 97 14.00 7.11 0.75
C SER A 97 14.36 8.16 -0.32
N ARG A 98 13.40 9.02 -0.70
CA ARG A 98 13.56 10.04 -1.77
C ARG A 98 14.18 9.49 -3.07
N ASN A 99 13.87 8.23 -3.39
CA ASN A 99 14.42 7.53 -4.55
C ASN A 99 13.29 7.19 -5.54
N GLU A 100 13.47 7.53 -6.81
CA GLU A 100 12.45 7.33 -7.84
C GLU A 100 12.19 5.84 -8.15
N ASP A 101 13.21 4.98 -8.07
CA ASP A 101 13.03 3.53 -8.29
C ASP A 101 12.22 2.89 -7.16
N ILE A 102 12.49 3.29 -5.90
CA ILE A 102 11.67 2.88 -4.74
C ILE A 102 10.25 3.40 -4.91
N LYS A 103 10.10 4.65 -5.34
CA LYS A 103 8.77 5.24 -5.54
C LYS A 103 7.94 4.48 -6.57
N GLU A 104 8.50 4.22 -7.75
CA GLU A 104 7.81 3.44 -8.78
C GLU A 104 7.44 2.05 -8.25
N THR A 105 8.36 1.39 -7.54
CA THR A 105 8.12 0.04 -6.99
C THR A 105 7.02 0.04 -5.91
N VAL A 106 7.02 1.02 -5.00
CA VAL A 106 6.01 1.16 -3.95
C VAL A 106 4.63 1.51 -4.52
N GLU A 107 4.55 2.43 -5.49
CA GLU A 107 3.29 2.80 -6.13
C GLU A 107 2.67 1.59 -6.86
N ASN A 108 3.48 0.82 -7.60
CA ASN A 108 3.05 -0.41 -8.27
C ASN A 108 2.54 -1.44 -7.26
N LEU A 109 3.29 -1.67 -6.17
CA LEU A 109 2.89 -2.59 -5.11
C LEU A 109 1.54 -2.21 -4.49
N ILE A 110 1.32 -0.93 -4.19
CA ILE A 110 0.06 -0.44 -3.61
C ILE A 110 -1.11 -0.66 -4.57
N ILE A 111 -0.92 -0.42 -5.88
CA ILE A 111 -1.95 -0.67 -6.89
C ILE A 111 -2.32 -2.15 -6.96
N LEU A 112 -1.31 -3.03 -6.97
CA LEU A 112 -1.51 -4.49 -6.99
C LEU A 112 -2.22 -4.95 -5.71
N ALA A 113 -1.76 -4.53 -4.54
CA ALA A 113 -2.37 -4.93 -3.27
C ALA A 113 -3.82 -4.43 -3.15
N ASN A 114 -4.12 -3.18 -3.51
CA ASN A 114 -5.48 -2.66 -3.45
C ASN A 114 -6.43 -3.37 -4.43
N SER A 115 -5.96 -3.68 -5.64
CA SER A 115 -6.77 -4.43 -6.60
C SER A 115 -7.04 -5.86 -6.10
N SER A 116 -6.05 -6.56 -5.52
CA SER A 116 -6.25 -7.87 -4.88
C SER A 116 -7.12 -7.84 -3.61
N LEU A 117 -7.08 -6.77 -2.81
CA LEU A 117 -7.94 -6.64 -1.64
C LEU A 117 -9.39 -6.36 -2.04
N SER A 118 -9.60 -5.56 -3.09
CA SER A 118 -10.94 -5.21 -3.58
C SER A 118 -11.68 -6.41 -4.20
N SER A 119 -10.96 -7.36 -4.79
CA SER A 119 -11.56 -8.57 -5.37
C SER A 119 -12.06 -9.56 -4.32
N ASN A 120 -11.59 -9.44 -3.07
CA ASN A 120 -11.93 -10.35 -1.97
C ASN A 120 -13.28 -10.03 -1.29
N GLY A 121 -14.04 -9.07 -1.83
CA GLY A 121 -15.32 -8.63 -1.29
C GLY A 121 -15.19 -7.71 -0.07
N ASN A 122 -16.31 -7.20 0.42
CA ASN A 122 -16.32 -6.30 1.57
C ASN A 122 -16.21 -7.10 2.88
N VAL A 123 -14.98 -7.49 3.23
CA VAL A 123 -14.67 -8.16 4.50
C VAL A 123 -14.74 -7.13 5.63
N THR A 124 -15.70 -7.30 6.53
CA THR A 124 -15.77 -6.51 7.76
C THR A 124 -15.08 -7.29 8.87
N GLU A 125 -13.88 -6.86 9.24
CA GLU A 125 -13.14 -7.39 10.37
C GLU A 125 -13.52 -6.59 11.63
N SER A 126 -13.57 -7.23 12.79
CA SER A 126 -13.93 -6.57 14.07
C SER A 126 -13.02 -7.07 15.19
N GLY A 127 -12.66 -6.17 16.11
CA GLY A 127 -11.74 -6.48 17.21
C GLY A 127 -10.27 -6.62 16.80
N CYS A 128 -9.89 -6.07 15.65
CA CYS A 128 -8.49 -5.98 15.22
C CYS A 128 -7.82 -4.75 15.84
N LYS A 129 -6.50 -4.84 16.05
CA LYS A 129 -5.70 -3.72 16.55
C LYS A 129 -5.61 -2.61 15.50
N GLU A 130 -5.56 -1.37 15.96
CA GLU A 130 -5.18 -0.24 15.12
C GLU A 130 -3.68 -0.29 14.81
N CYS A 131 -3.25 0.37 13.73
CA CYS A 131 -1.86 0.28 13.27
C CYS A 131 -0.87 0.84 14.31
N GLU A 132 -1.24 1.90 15.00
CA GLU A 132 -0.44 2.57 16.03
C GLU A 132 -0.32 1.76 17.35
N GLU A 133 -1.09 0.68 17.50
CA GLU A 133 -0.97 -0.25 18.62
C GLU A 133 0.04 -1.37 18.34
N LEU A 134 0.56 -1.46 17.12
CA LEU A 134 1.54 -2.47 16.71
C LEU A 134 2.94 -2.12 17.21
N GLU A 135 3.81 -3.13 17.24
CA GLU A 135 5.20 -2.94 17.59
C GLU A 135 5.94 -2.26 16.43
N GLU A 136 6.74 -1.24 16.74
CA GLU A 136 7.63 -0.62 15.77
C GLU A 136 8.89 -1.47 15.55
N LYS A 137 9.20 -1.79 14.29
CA LYS A 137 10.39 -2.58 13.92
C LYS A 137 11.21 -1.89 12.85
N ASN A 138 12.46 -2.33 12.70
CA ASN A 138 13.29 -1.84 11.60
C ASN A 138 12.75 -2.33 10.24
N ILE A 139 13.19 -1.67 9.17
CA ILE A 139 12.73 -1.95 7.80
C ILE A 139 12.92 -3.43 7.42
N LYS A 140 14.02 -4.06 7.83
CA LYS A 140 14.30 -5.45 7.48
C LYS A 140 13.25 -6.39 8.08
N GLU A 141 12.97 -6.23 9.37
CA GLU A 141 11.94 -7.02 10.07
C GLU A 141 10.54 -6.70 9.58
N PHE A 142 10.28 -5.43 9.23
CA PHE A 142 9.03 -4.99 8.61
C PHE A 142 8.80 -5.70 7.27
N LEU A 143 9.77 -5.67 6.35
CA LEU A 143 9.65 -6.31 5.03
C LEU A 143 9.51 -7.83 5.14
N GLN A 144 10.22 -8.46 6.08
CA GLN A 144 10.07 -9.89 6.36
C GLN A 144 8.65 -10.24 6.84
N SER A 145 8.09 -9.44 7.75
CA SER A 145 6.71 -9.62 8.24
C SER A 145 5.69 -9.33 7.13
N PHE A 146 5.98 -8.37 6.25
CA PHE A 146 5.15 -8.08 5.09
C PHE A 146 5.08 -9.29 4.13
N VAL A 147 6.22 -9.91 3.82
CA VAL A 147 6.22 -11.15 3.02
C VAL A 147 5.38 -12.24 3.69
N HIS A 148 5.45 -12.36 5.02
CA HIS A 148 4.68 -13.37 5.75
C HIS A 148 3.16 -13.15 5.62
N ILE A 149 2.68 -11.91 5.78
CA ILE A 149 1.25 -11.63 5.62
C ILE A 149 0.79 -11.82 4.18
N VAL A 150 1.59 -11.46 3.18
CA VAL A 150 1.27 -11.71 1.75
C VAL A 150 1.14 -13.21 1.48
N GLN A 151 1.98 -14.04 2.09
CA GLN A 151 1.87 -15.50 2.00
C GLN A 151 0.55 -16.02 2.57
N MET A 152 -0.02 -15.38 3.59
CA MET A 152 -1.35 -15.74 4.09
C MET A 152 -2.42 -15.55 3.02
N PHE A 153 -2.28 -14.54 2.13
CA PHE A 153 -3.23 -14.34 1.03
C PHE A 153 -3.04 -15.33 -0.13
N ILE A 154 -1.83 -15.88 -0.31
CA ILE A 154 -1.54 -16.88 -1.36
C ILE A 154 -1.99 -18.29 -0.92
N ASN A 155 -1.74 -18.65 0.33
CA ASN A 155 -1.92 -20.02 0.83
C ASN A 155 -3.33 -20.29 1.40
N LEU A 156 -4.26 -19.34 1.28
CA LEU A 156 -5.63 -19.57 1.72
C LEU A 156 -6.41 -20.36 0.65
N PRO A 157 -6.99 -21.53 0.97
CA PRO A 157 -7.83 -22.30 0.07
C PRO A 157 -9.19 -21.65 -0.21
#